data_AF-A0A7V9UU57-F1
#
_entry.id   AF-A0A7V9UU57-F1
#
_cell.length_a   1.000
_cell.length_b   1.000
_cell.length_c   1.000
_cell.angle_alpha   90.00
_cell.angle_beta   90.00
_cell.angle_gamma   90.00
#
_symmetry.space_group_name_H-M   'P 1'
#
loop_
_entity.id
_entity.type
_entity.pdbx_description
1 polymer ?
#
loop_
_entity_poly.entity_id
_entity_poly.type
_entity_poly.pdbx_seq_one_letter_code
_entity_poly.pdbx_strand_id
1 'polypeptide(L)'
;MKKIITKNKIKSTVFSAVILFILTLFAQLFAFGQTTRPRRPNPPPVSPNAKPDLMVTSVRILESDASWQFVKRIGVNVTNSCRETSAAASYVLITFKESNQKDAKAIYYIGNTVKALKGGESDTQIFDVSEKKIAVGSYVFVEADPYKKVAEASEDNNWRTLYPMGAGTALTQIQCAQ
;
A
#
# COMPACT_ATOMS: atom_id res chain seq x y z
N MET A 1 5.46 78.42 -20.86
CA MET A 1 4.49 79.07 -21.77
C MET A 1 4.03 78.06 -22.83
N LYS A 2 2.73 78.09 -23.14
CA LYS A 2 2.04 77.69 -24.40
C LYS A 2 2.22 76.27 -25.00
N LYS A 3 1.20 75.43 -24.71
CA LYS A 3 0.22 74.78 -25.63
C LYS A 3 0.56 74.71 -27.14
N ILE A 4 0.31 73.55 -27.78
CA ILE A 4 -0.64 73.37 -28.89
C ILE A 4 -0.98 71.87 -29.09
N ILE A 5 -2.24 71.66 -29.47
CA ILE A 5 -3.03 70.43 -29.63
C ILE A 5 -2.89 69.89 -31.07
N THR A 6 -2.95 68.58 -31.30
CA THR A 6 -3.69 68.07 -32.48
C THR A 6 -4.30 66.69 -32.23
N LYS A 7 -5.62 66.62 -32.46
CA LYS A 7 -6.46 65.42 -32.51
C LYS A 7 -6.08 64.56 -33.71
N ASN A 8 -6.24 63.24 -33.63
CA ASN A 8 -6.81 62.52 -34.77
C ASN A 8 -7.64 61.30 -34.35
N LYS A 9 -8.87 61.30 -34.86
CA LYS A 9 -9.87 60.23 -34.82
C LYS A 9 -9.31 58.97 -35.47
N ILE A 10 -9.46 57.83 -34.82
CA ILE A 10 -9.53 56.55 -35.54
C ILE A 10 -10.89 55.93 -35.26
N LYS A 11 -11.59 55.68 -36.37
CA LYS A 11 -12.93 55.13 -36.49
C LYS A 11 -12.91 53.62 -36.26
N SER A 12 -14.03 53.12 -35.77
CA SER A 12 -14.68 51.88 -36.22
C SER A 12 -13.95 50.57 -35.97
N THR A 13 -14.39 49.84 -34.94
CA THR A 13 -14.30 48.37 -34.90
C THR A 13 -15.41 47.79 -34.03
N VAL A 14 -16.66 48.09 -34.39
CA VAL A 14 -17.83 47.33 -33.91
C VAL A 14 -18.23 46.37 -35.01
N PHE A 15 -17.43 45.33 -35.26
CA PHE A 15 -17.78 44.22 -36.15
C PHE A 15 -16.87 43.01 -35.86
N SER A 16 -16.89 42.50 -34.63
CA SER A 16 -16.34 41.17 -34.28
C SER A 16 -16.79 40.72 -32.89
N ALA A 17 -18.10 40.72 -32.64
CA ALA A 17 -18.65 40.18 -31.40
C ALA A 17 -19.93 39.34 -31.61
N VAL A 18 -20.23 38.95 -32.85
CA VAL A 18 -21.46 38.19 -33.18
C VAL A 18 -21.15 36.79 -33.76
N ILE A 19 -19.91 36.49 -34.13
CA ILE A 19 -19.51 35.19 -34.71
C ILE A 19 -18.84 34.26 -33.68
N LEU A 20 -18.78 34.64 -32.40
CA LEU A 20 -18.24 33.78 -31.33
C LEU A 20 -19.28 33.41 -30.26
N PHE A 21 -20.57 33.46 -30.59
CA PHE A 21 -21.66 33.12 -29.67
C PHE A 21 -22.60 32.00 -30.17
N ILE A 22 -22.36 31.47 -31.37
CA ILE A 22 -23.22 30.42 -31.99
C ILE A 22 -22.65 29.00 -31.78
N LEU A 23 -21.51 28.86 -31.10
CA LEU A 23 -20.82 27.57 -30.90
C LEU A 23 -20.85 27.03 -29.46
N THR A 24 -21.69 27.57 -28.57
CA THR A 24 -21.79 27.15 -27.16
C THR A 24 -23.18 26.63 -26.75
N LEU A 25 -24.09 26.37 -27.70
CA LEU A 25 -25.47 25.96 -27.40
C LEU A 25 -25.86 24.56 -27.91
N PHE A 26 -24.92 23.60 -27.92
CA PHE A 26 -25.21 22.20 -28.29
C PHE A 26 -24.44 21.17 -27.44
N ALA A 27 -24.41 21.34 -26.11
CA ALA A 27 -23.79 20.35 -25.21
C ALA A 27 -24.59 20.07 -23.93
N GLN A 28 -25.91 20.23 -23.95
CA GLN A 28 -26.77 19.91 -22.81
C GLN A 28 -27.96 19.05 -23.21
N LEU A 29 -27.70 17.84 -23.69
CA LEU A 29 -28.62 16.71 -23.57
C LEU A 29 -27.77 15.44 -23.56
N PHE A 30 -28.19 14.45 -22.77
CA PHE A 30 -27.55 13.16 -22.50
C PHE A 30 -26.50 13.11 -21.38
N ALA A 31 -26.97 13.24 -20.13
CA ALA A 31 -26.30 12.58 -19.00
C ALA A 31 -27.28 12.26 -17.86
N PHE A 32 -28.35 11.52 -18.15
CA PHE A 32 -29.10 10.80 -17.10
C PHE A 32 -29.48 9.41 -17.63
N GLY A 33 -28.46 8.60 -17.90
CA GLY A 33 -28.60 7.15 -17.84
C GLY A 33 -28.24 6.72 -16.43
N GLN A 34 -29.24 6.42 -15.58
CA GLN A 34 -29.01 5.60 -14.40
C GLN A 34 -28.55 4.23 -14.89
N THR A 35 -27.23 4.06 -15.02
CA THR A 35 -26.63 2.74 -15.07
C THR A 35 -26.85 2.14 -13.70
N THR A 36 -27.88 1.29 -13.58
CA THR A 36 -27.94 0.33 -12.50
C THR A 36 -26.60 -0.40 -12.53
N ARG A 37 -25.76 -0.21 -11.50
CA ARG A 37 -24.52 -0.97 -11.39
C ARG A 37 -24.92 -2.44 -11.53
N PRO A 38 -24.35 -3.21 -12.47
CA PRO A 38 -24.65 -4.62 -12.56
C PRO A 38 -24.44 -5.20 -11.16
N ARG A 39 -25.44 -5.95 -10.65
CA ARG A 39 -25.27 -6.70 -9.41
C ARG A 39 -23.96 -7.45 -9.56
N ARG A 40 -23.02 -7.24 -8.63
CA ARG A 40 -21.84 -8.10 -8.54
C ARG A 40 -22.37 -9.54 -8.60
N PRO A 41 -21.84 -10.39 -9.50
CA PRO A 41 -22.12 -11.81 -9.42
C PRO A 41 -21.94 -12.25 -7.97
N ASN A 42 -22.83 -13.12 -7.49
CA ASN A 42 -22.60 -13.75 -6.20
C ASN A 42 -21.16 -14.27 -6.19
N PRO A 43 -20.40 -14.05 -5.10
CA PRO A 43 -19.06 -14.59 -5.03
C PRO A 43 -19.13 -16.09 -5.34
N PRO A 44 -18.16 -16.64 -6.08
CA PRO A 44 -18.13 -18.06 -6.36
C PRO A 44 -18.27 -18.84 -5.03
N PRO A 45 -18.95 -20.00 -5.04
CA PRO A 45 -19.07 -20.81 -3.85
C PRO A 45 -17.68 -21.06 -3.26
N VAL A 46 -17.54 -20.84 -1.96
CA VAL A 46 -16.32 -21.09 -1.20
C VAL A 46 -15.86 -22.51 -1.51
N SER A 47 -14.65 -22.67 -2.04
CA SER A 47 -14.10 -24.00 -2.28
C SER A 47 -13.97 -24.72 -0.94
N PRO A 48 -14.52 -25.93 -0.77
CA PRO A 48 -14.46 -26.66 0.51
C PRO A 48 -13.03 -27.01 0.96
N ASN A 49 -12.05 -26.85 0.07
CA ASN A 49 -10.63 -27.07 0.32
C ASN A 49 -9.79 -25.79 0.23
N ALA A 50 -10.41 -24.60 0.24
CA ALA A 50 -9.62 -23.38 0.25
C ALA A 50 -8.73 -23.36 1.50
N LYS A 51 -7.46 -22.99 1.33
CA LYS A 51 -6.50 -22.79 2.42
C LYS A 51 -6.40 -21.29 2.75
N PRO A 52 -5.98 -20.91 3.97
CA PRO A 52 -5.60 -19.53 4.27
C PRO A 52 -4.34 -19.10 3.49
N ASP A 53 -4.04 -17.80 3.51
CA ASP A 53 -2.87 -17.19 2.85
C ASP A 53 -2.35 -16.03 3.72
N LEU A 54 -1.54 -16.36 4.72
CA LEU A 54 -0.86 -15.45 5.63
C LEU A 54 0.31 -14.76 4.93
N MET A 55 0.26 -13.44 4.93
CA MET A 55 1.33 -12.64 4.35
C MET A 55 1.66 -11.44 5.20
N VAL A 56 2.95 -11.08 5.20
CA VAL A 56 3.37 -9.76 5.67
C VAL A 56 2.95 -8.74 4.60
N THR A 57 1.94 -7.92 4.91
CA THR A 57 1.44 -6.89 3.98
C THR A 57 2.14 -5.55 4.18
N SER A 58 2.74 -5.33 5.34
CA SER A 58 3.49 -4.11 5.60
C SER A 58 4.56 -4.29 6.67
N VAL A 59 5.70 -3.61 6.47
CA VAL A 59 6.76 -3.42 7.47
C VAL A 59 7.10 -1.94 7.47
N ARG A 60 7.12 -1.29 8.65
CA ARG A 60 7.37 0.14 8.78
C ARG A 60 8.20 0.43 10.03
N ILE A 61 9.13 1.37 9.93
CA ILE A 61 9.71 2.00 11.12
C ILE A 61 8.64 2.94 11.68
N LEU A 62 8.22 2.70 12.92
CA LEU A 62 7.25 3.54 13.62
C LEU A 62 7.94 4.64 14.43
N GLU A 63 9.16 4.36 14.92
CA GLU A 63 9.93 5.30 15.72
C GLU A 63 11.43 5.05 15.56
N SER A 64 12.21 6.12 15.45
CA SER A 64 13.67 6.15 15.54
C SER A 64 14.12 7.00 16.74
N ASP A 65 15.41 6.98 17.02
CA ASP A 65 16.02 7.99 17.89
C ASP A 65 16.00 9.39 17.25
N ALA A 66 16.31 10.41 18.05
CA ALA A 66 16.26 11.81 17.64
C ALA A 66 17.20 12.14 16.48
N SER A 67 18.31 11.40 16.36
CA SER A 67 19.31 11.57 15.31
C SER A 67 19.06 10.71 14.07
N TRP A 68 17.96 9.95 14.01
CA TRP A 68 17.65 9.01 12.92
C TRP A 68 18.78 8.00 12.64
N GLN A 69 19.56 7.67 13.66
CA GLN A 69 20.63 6.69 13.56
C GLN A 69 20.12 5.30 13.87
N PHE A 70 19.25 5.16 14.89
CA PHE A 70 18.79 3.88 15.39
C PHE A 70 17.26 3.75 15.39
N VAL A 71 16.78 2.58 14.96
CA VAL A 71 15.38 2.20 15.04
C VAL A 71 15.01 1.89 16.49
N LYS A 72 13.87 2.42 16.94
CA LYS A 72 13.29 2.10 18.25
C LYS A 72 12.10 1.16 18.14
N ARG A 73 11.18 1.41 17.21
CA ARG A 73 9.98 0.58 17.04
C ARG A 73 9.70 0.26 15.57
N ILE A 74 9.30 -0.99 15.32
CA ILE A 74 8.87 -1.47 14.01
C ILE A 74 7.43 -1.97 14.11
N GLY A 75 6.62 -1.60 13.12
CA GLY A 75 5.27 -2.09 12.91
C GLY A 75 5.26 -3.08 11.75
N VAL A 76 4.66 -4.23 11.97
CA VAL A 76 4.42 -5.27 10.96
C VAL A 76 2.94 -5.55 10.88
N ASN A 77 2.39 -5.60 9.67
CA ASN A 77 1.03 -6.04 9.46
C ASN A 77 1.03 -7.43 8.80
N VAL A 78 0.38 -8.38 9.45
CA VAL A 78 0.17 -9.74 8.93
C VAL A 78 -1.29 -9.87 8.56
N THR A 79 -1.56 -10.33 7.35
CA THR A 79 -2.91 -10.43 6.80
C THR A 79 -3.15 -11.85 6.32
N ASN A 80 -4.32 -12.41 6.62
CA ASN A 80 -4.82 -13.55 5.88
C ASN A 80 -5.53 -13.03 4.63
N SER A 81 -4.89 -13.11 3.48
CA SER A 81 -5.39 -12.54 2.23
C SER A 81 -6.55 -13.32 1.61
N CYS A 82 -6.72 -14.57 2.00
CA CYS A 82 -7.88 -15.36 1.58
C CYS A 82 -9.07 -15.08 2.46
N ARG A 83 -10.16 -14.64 1.83
CA ARG A 83 -11.36 -14.15 2.52
C ARG A 83 -12.30 -15.27 2.95
N GLU A 84 -12.14 -16.42 2.31
CA GLU A 84 -13.02 -17.56 2.43
C GLU A 84 -12.66 -18.48 3.60
N THR A 85 -11.44 -18.38 4.13
CA THR A 85 -10.84 -19.33 5.08
C THR A 85 -10.21 -18.61 6.25
N SER A 86 -10.20 -19.26 7.42
CA SER A 86 -9.51 -18.72 8.60
C SER A 86 -8.14 -19.38 8.75
N ALA A 87 -7.15 -18.59 9.09
CA ALA A 87 -5.84 -19.06 9.51
C ALA A 87 -5.85 -19.33 11.02
N ALA A 88 -5.24 -20.43 11.45
CA ALA A 88 -4.97 -20.66 12.86
C ALA A 88 -3.92 -19.65 13.37
N ALA A 89 -3.73 -19.58 14.69
CA ALA A 89 -2.68 -18.77 15.27
C ALA A 89 -1.30 -19.25 14.79
N SER A 90 -0.42 -18.30 14.51
CA SER A 90 0.92 -18.56 13.98
C SER A 90 1.96 -17.63 14.62
N TYR A 91 3.06 -17.34 13.95
CA TYR A 91 4.17 -16.53 14.42
C TYR A 91 4.63 -15.59 13.32
N VAL A 92 5.13 -14.41 13.68
CA VAL A 92 5.84 -13.53 12.76
C VAL A 92 7.25 -13.32 13.29
N LEU A 93 8.24 -13.39 12.41
CA LEU A 93 9.65 -13.22 12.75
C LEU A 93 10.26 -12.10 11.94
N ILE A 94 10.89 -11.15 12.63
CA ILE A 94 11.75 -10.11 12.06
C ILE A 94 13.19 -10.56 12.23
N THR A 95 13.96 -10.55 11.14
CA THR A 95 15.39 -10.79 11.11
C THR A 95 16.10 -9.56 10.55
N PHE A 96 16.96 -8.96 11.34
CA PHE A 96 17.86 -7.89 10.92
C PHE A 96 19.15 -8.52 10.37
N LYS A 97 19.60 -8.08 9.20
CA LYS A 97 20.74 -8.65 8.48
C LYS A 97 21.79 -7.58 8.17
N GLU A 98 23.03 -8.03 8.02
CA GLU A 98 24.17 -7.17 7.63
C GLU A 98 24.08 -6.73 6.16
N SER A 99 23.44 -7.53 5.29
CA SER A 99 23.23 -7.22 3.87
C SER A 99 21.94 -7.87 3.33
N ASN A 100 21.60 -7.63 2.06
CA ASN A 100 20.49 -8.28 1.37
C ASN A 100 20.81 -9.66 0.77
N GLN A 101 22.03 -10.16 0.96
CA GLN A 101 22.41 -11.47 0.42
C GLN A 101 21.63 -12.58 1.14
N LYS A 102 21.37 -13.68 0.43
CA LYS A 102 20.54 -14.79 0.92
C LYS A 102 21.10 -15.40 2.21
N ASP A 103 22.42 -15.51 2.28
CA ASP A 103 23.24 -16.05 3.37
C ASP A 103 23.78 -14.97 4.31
N ALA A 104 23.32 -13.72 4.19
CA ALA A 104 23.75 -12.64 5.06
C ALA A 104 23.48 -12.98 6.53
N LYS A 105 24.50 -12.74 7.37
CA LYS A 105 24.44 -12.98 8.79
C LYS A 105 23.34 -12.15 9.45
N ALA A 106 22.59 -12.79 10.34
CA ALA A 106 21.63 -12.11 11.20
C ALA A 106 22.35 -11.33 12.31
N ILE A 107 22.02 -10.04 12.44
CA ILE A 107 22.45 -9.16 13.52
C ILE A 107 21.58 -9.42 14.76
N TYR A 108 20.27 -9.53 14.54
CA TYR A 108 19.28 -9.69 15.59
C TYR A 108 18.00 -10.28 15.01
N TYR A 109 17.23 -10.99 15.84
CA TYR A 109 15.91 -11.49 15.48
C TYR A 109 14.94 -11.24 16.63
N ILE A 110 13.68 -10.97 16.28
CA ILE A 110 12.59 -10.79 17.23
C ILE A 110 11.30 -11.24 16.57
N GLY A 111 10.40 -11.87 17.32
CA GLY A 111 9.12 -12.28 16.79
C GLY A 111 8.07 -12.35 17.87
N ASN A 112 6.82 -12.54 17.44
CA ASN A 112 5.68 -12.67 18.34
C ASN A 112 4.62 -13.59 17.73
N THR A 113 3.75 -14.12 18.59
CA THR A 113 2.59 -14.90 18.15
C THR A 113 1.60 -13.98 17.43
N VAL A 114 1.14 -14.44 16.27
CA VAL A 114 0.03 -13.83 15.53
C VAL A 114 -1.23 -14.61 15.91
N LYS A 115 -2.28 -13.92 16.34
CA LYS A 115 -3.57 -14.57 16.66
C LYS A 115 -4.17 -15.24 15.41
N ALA A 116 -5.15 -16.12 15.62
CA ALA A 116 -5.93 -16.65 14.51
C ALA A 116 -6.60 -15.49 13.74
N LEU A 117 -6.57 -15.56 12.41
CA LEU A 117 -7.09 -14.52 11.52
C LEU A 117 -8.22 -15.06 10.67
N LYS A 118 -9.38 -14.43 10.75
CA LYS A 118 -10.46 -14.68 9.78
C LYS A 118 -10.01 -14.27 8.38
N GLY A 119 -10.76 -14.72 7.38
CA GLY A 119 -10.41 -14.39 6.02
C GLY A 119 -10.49 -12.89 5.74
N GLY A 120 -9.43 -12.34 5.16
CA GLY A 120 -9.25 -10.90 4.94
C GLY A 120 -8.91 -10.09 6.20
N GLU A 121 -8.79 -10.73 7.37
CA GLU A 121 -8.40 -10.06 8.61
C GLU A 121 -6.90 -9.75 8.61
N SER A 122 -6.54 -8.68 9.31
CA SER A 122 -5.16 -8.26 9.52
C SER A 122 -4.87 -8.07 11.00
N ASP A 123 -3.63 -8.32 11.39
CA ASP A 123 -3.12 -8.14 12.74
C ASP A 123 -1.82 -7.34 12.71
N THR A 124 -1.81 -6.23 13.46
CA THR A 124 -0.67 -5.32 13.53
C THR A 124 0.16 -5.63 14.76
N GLN A 125 1.40 -6.04 14.52
CA GLN A 125 2.39 -6.37 15.53
C GLN A 125 3.39 -5.21 15.67
N ILE A 126 3.68 -4.81 16.90
CA ILE A 126 4.64 -3.73 17.21
C ILE A 126 5.80 -4.32 18.01
N PHE A 127 7.02 -4.05 17.56
CA PHE A 127 8.24 -4.56 18.14
C PHE A 127 9.10 -3.41 18.65
N ASP A 128 9.50 -3.48 19.92
CA ASP A 128 10.52 -2.58 20.49
C ASP A 128 11.90 -3.21 20.31
N VAL A 129 12.79 -2.45 19.67
CA VAL A 129 14.19 -2.83 19.40
C VAL A 129 15.16 -1.75 19.88
N SER A 130 14.70 -0.81 20.71
CA SER A 130 15.46 0.36 21.15
C SER A 130 16.80 0.00 21.82
N GLU A 131 16.82 -1.05 22.64
CA GLU A 131 18.03 -1.52 23.33
C GLU A 131 19.08 -2.13 22.39
N LYS A 132 18.67 -2.56 21.19
CA LYS A 132 19.54 -3.27 20.25
C LYS A 132 20.35 -2.35 19.36
N LYS A 133 20.05 -1.04 19.36
CA LYS A 133 20.75 -0.04 18.53
C LYS A 133 20.86 -0.48 17.06
N ILE A 134 19.74 -0.94 16.50
CA ILE A 134 19.66 -1.32 15.08
C ILE A 134 19.71 -0.07 14.23
N ALA A 135 20.65 0.04 13.29
CA ALA A 135 20.78 1.23 12.45
C ALA A 135 19.56 1.41 11.53
N VAL A 136 19.12 2.66 11.29
CA VAL A 136 17.97 3.01 10.40
C VAL A 136 18.16 2.58 8.93
N GLY A 137 19.36 2.14 8.54
CA GLY A 137 19.65 1.53 7.23
C GLY A 137 19.83 0.01 7.24
N SER A 138 19.50 -0.68 8.33
CA SER A 138 19.69 -2.14 8.41
C SER A 138 18.74 -2.87 7.46
N TYR A 139 19.20 -3.99 6.90
CA TYR A 139 18.37 -4.86 6.09
C TYR A 139 17.41 -5.64 7.00
N VAL A 140 16.11 -5.58 6.72
CA VAL A 140 15.09 -6.27 7.52
C VAL A 140 14.40 -7.30 6.64
N PHE A 141 14.36 -8.54 7.09
CA PHE A 141 13.56 -9.61 6.52
C PHE A 141 12.46 -9.97 7.53
N VAL A 142 11.22 -10.00 7.09
CA VAL A 142 10.06 -10.31 7.94
C VAL A 142 9.27 -11.43 7.30
N GLU A 143 8.90 -12.43 8.08
CA GLU A 143 8.22 -13.63 7.60
C GLU A 143 7.04 -13.97 8.52
N ALA A 144 5.87 -14.17 7.92
CA ALA A 144 4.71 -14.74 8.58
C ALA A 144 4.80 -16.28 8.50
N ASP A 145 4.41 -16.95 9.58
CA ASP A 145 4.50 -18.40 9.74
C ASP A 145 5.87 -19.03 9.34
N PRO A 146 7.00 -18.54 9.89
CA PRO A 146 8.34 -19.07 9.55
C PRO A 146 8.52 -20.54 9.95
N TYR A 147 7.61 -21.10 10.74
CA TYR A 147 7.64 -22.49 11.21
C TYR A 147 6.65 -23.40 10.46
N LYS A 148 5.94 -22.87 9.46
CA LYS A 148 4.99 -23.63 8.61
C LYS A 148 3.93 -24.37 9.43
N LYS A 149 3.39 -23.70 10.45
CA LYS A 149 2.34 -24.24 11.32
C LYS A 149 0.97 -24.26 10.66
N VAL A 150 0.73 -23.32 9.76
CA VAL A 150 -0.49 -23.20 8.97
C VAL A 150 -0.14 -23.69 7.56
N ALA A 151 -0.93 -24.62 7.03
CA ALA A 151 -0.78 -25.04 5.64
C ALA A 151 -1.53 -24.05 4.75
N GLU A 152 -0.82 -23.40 3.85
CA GLU A 152 -1.34 -22.23 3.12
C GLU A 152 -1.59 -22.52 1.64
N ALA A 153 -2.32 -21.61 0.99
CA ALA A 153 -2.53 -21.64 -0.46
C ALA A 153 -1.22 -21.33 -1.22
N SER A 154 -0.38 -20.47 -0.64
CA SER A 154 0.95 -20.16 -1.12
C SER A 154 1.88 -20.09 0.09
N GLU A 155 3.00 -20.82 0.04
CA GLU A 155 4.05 -20.76 1.07
C GLU A 155 5.17 -19.78 0.67
N ASP A 156 5.09 -19.23 -0.54
CA ASP A 156 6.17 -18.47 -1.16
C ASP A 156 6.01 -16.94 -0.97
N ASN A 157 4.87 -16.49 -0.46
CA ASN A 157 4.49 -15.06 -0.36
C ASN A 157 4.43 -14.52 1.07
N ASN A 158 4.76 -15.34 2.08
CA ASN A 158 4.67 -15.03 3.50
C ASN A 158 5.67 -13.96 3.98
N TRP A 159 6.68 -13.63 3.17
CA TRP A 159 7.81 -12.82 3.59
C TRP A 159 7.90 -11.47 2.86
N ARG A 160 8.49 -10.48 3.52
CA ARG A 160 8.82 -9.16 2.96
C ARG A 160 10.17 -8.70 3.45
N THR A 161 10.83 -7.89 2.63
CA THR A 161 12.08 -7.24 2.98
C THR A 161 11.92 -5.73 3.01
N LEU A 162 12.47 -5.08 4.04
CA LEU A 162 12.72 -3.65 4.05
C LEU A 162 14.21 -3.42 3.79
N TYR A 163 14.50 -2.69 2.72
CA TYR A 163 15.86 -2.30 2.35
C TYR A 163 16.17 -0.88 2.86
N PRO A 164 17.44 -0.55 3.14
CA PRO A 164 17.85 0.82 3.40
C PRO A 164 17.35 1.75 2.30
N MET A 165 16.56 2.75 2.70
CA MET A 165 15.82 3.73 1.88
C MET A 165 14.66 3.18 1.02
N GLY A 166 13.47 3.16 1.62
CA GLY A 166 12.27 3.78 1.01
C GLY A 166 11.37 2.95 0.08
N ALA A 167 11.75 1.75 -0.36
CA ALA A 167 10.85 0.93 -1.18
C ALA A 167 10.02 -0.02 -0.31
N GLY A 168 8.98 0.52 0.35
CA GLY A 168 7.88 -0.31 0.82
C GLY A 168 7.21 -0.95 -0.40
N THR A 169 7.56 -2.20 -0.70
CA THR A 169 6.91 -2.96 -1.77
C THR A 169 5.53 -3.40 -1.27
N ALA A 170 4.53 -2.56 -1.55
CA ALA A 170 3.16 -3.01 -1.54
C ALA A 170 2.98 -3.94 -2.75
N LEU A 171 2.71 -5.23 -2.50
CA LEU A 171 2.27 -6.15 -3.54
C LEU A 171 0.86 -6.63 -3.24
N THR A 172 0.02 -6.45 -4.25
CA THR A 172 -1.28 -7.09 -4.44
C THR A 172 -1.04 -8.46 -5.07
N GLN A 173 -0.98 -9.52 -4.26
CA GLN A 173 -1.19 -10.84 -4.81
C GLN A 173 -2.04 -11.64 -3.82
N ILE A 174 -3.35 -11.61 -4.07
CA ILE A 174 -4.31 -12.51 -3.42
C ILE A 174 -4.20 -13.81 -4.21
N GLN A 175 -3.54 -14.84 -3.65
CA GLN A 175 -3.53 -16.17 -4.24
C GLN A 175 -4.35 -17.11 -3.36
N CYS A 176 -5.66 -17.05 -3.57
CA CYS A 176 -6.60 -18.02 -3.01
C CYS A 176 -6.82 -19.10 -4.06
N ALA A 177 -5.78 -19.91 -4.26
CA ALA A 177 -5.82 -21.05 -5.18
C ALA A 177 -5.65 -22.36 -4.41
N GLN A 178 -6.19 -23.42 -5.01
CA GLN A 178 -6.40 -24.75 -4.43
C GLN A 178 -5.10 -25.55 -4.25
#